data_AF-A0A4Q7CIC5-F1
#
_entry.id   AF-A0A4Q7CIC5-F1
#
_cell.length_a   1.000
_cell.length_b   1.000
_cell.length_c   1.000
_cell.angle_alpha   90.00
_cell.angle_beta   90.00
_cell.angle_gamma   90.00
#
_symmetry.space_group_name_H-M   'P 1'
#
loop_
_entity.id
_entity.type
_entity.pdbx_description
1 polymer ?
#
loop_
_entity_poly.entity_id
_entity_poly.type
_entity_poly.pdbx_seq_one_letter_code
_entity_poly.pdbx_strand_id
1 'polypeptide(L)'
;SYAEKYGAVYMNQFESEHNPDTYFHTLGPELTSALQQIDYFVAGIGSVGTFTGTARYLKQHHVQCYAVEPEGSVLNGGPAHAHDTEGIGSEKWPIFLERRLVDGIFTIKDQDAFRNVKSLAINEGLLVGSSSGSALPGALNLKAQLSEGTIVVVFPDGSDRYMS
;
A
#
# COMPACT_ATOMS: atom_id res chain seq x y z
N SER A 1 -15.74 -24.99 6.51
CA SER A 1 -14.96 -24.38 5.42
C SER A 1 -14.28 -25.44 4.56
N TYR A 2 -13.71 -25.10 3.40
CA TYR A 2 -12.89 -26.06 2.61
C TYR A 2 -11.75 -26.63 3.47
N ALA A 3 -11.10 -25.78 4.27
CA ALA A 3 -10.03 -26.16 5.18
C ALA A 3 -10.45 -27.24 6.18
N GLU A 4 -11.57 -27.06 6.88
CA GLU A 4 -12.11 -28.06 7.82
C GLU A 4 -12.45 -29.39 7.14
N LYS A 5 -13.03 -29.34 5.94
CA LYS A 5 -13.47 -30.54 5.21
C LYS A 5 -12.30 -31.44 4.82
N TYR A 6 -11.14 -30.85 4.51
CA TYR A 6 -9.99 -31.57 3.95
C TYR A 6 -8.75 -31.54 4.86
N GLY A 7 -8.87 -31.04 6.09
CA GLY A 7 -7.73 -30.88 7.00
C GLY A 7 -6.62 -29.96 6.46
N ALA A 8 -6.98 -28.99 5.63
CA ALA A 8 -6.03 -28.03 5.05
C ALA A 8 -5.82 -26.83 5.99
N VAL A 9 -4.68 -26.15 5.85
CA VAL A 9 -4.36 -24.94 6.62
C VAL A 9 -4.87 -23.71 5.86
N TYR A 10 -5.69 -22.88 6.53
CA TYR A 10 -6.14 -21.60 6.01
C TYR A 10 -5.37 -20.47 6.70
N MET A 11 -4.47 -19.81 5.96
CA MET A 11 -3.58 -18.77 6.51
C MET A 11 -4.30 -17.46 6.86
N ASN A 12 -5.48 -17.22 6.28
CA ASN A 12 -6.33 -16.06 6.52
C ASN A 12 -5.60 -14.71 6.57
N GLN A 13 -5.13 -14.23 5.41
CA GLN A 13 -4.33 -12.99 5.32
C GLN A 13 -5.01 -11.72 5.91
N PHE A 14 -6.34 -11.70 6.00
CA PHE A 14 -7.08 -10.55 6.50
C PHE A 14 -7.27 -10.54 8.03
N GLU A 15 -7.04 -11.68 8.68
CA GLU A 15 -7.29 -11.84 10.13
C GLU A 15 -6.14 -12.49 10.90
N SER A 16 -5.03 -12.79 10.22
CA SER A 16 -3.81 -13.31 10.85
C SER A 16 -2.87 -12.17 11.23
N GLU A 17 -2.51 -12.06 12.51
CA GLU A 17 -1.53 -11.07 13.01
C GLU A 17 -0.13 -11.26 12.39
N HIS A 18 0.18 -12.47 11.92
CA HIS A 18 1.42 -12.74 11.19
C HIS A 18 1.58 -11.87 9.93
N ASN A 19 0.49 -11.41 9.33
CA ASN A 19 0.53 -10.54 8.17
C ASN A 19 1.18 -9.17 8.52
N PRO A 20 0.60 -8.30 9.37
CA PRO A 20 1.26 -7.05 9.77
C PRO A 20 2.56 -7.27 10.55
N ASP A 21 2.68 -8.31 11.38
CA ASP A 21 3.89 -8.53 12.18
C ASP A 21 5.13 -8.80 11.32
N THR A 22 4.94 -9.45 10.17
CA THR A 22 6.03 -9.66 9.21
C THR A 22 6.70 -8.32 8.86
N TYR A 23 5.91 -7.32 8.44
CA TYR A 23 6.45 -6.02 8.01
C TYR A 23 6.94 -5.13 9.16
N PHE A 24 6.39 -5.31 10.36
CA PHE A 24 6.93 -4.66 11.57
C PHE A 24 8.34 -5.16 11.89
N HIS A 25 8.60 -6.46 11.71
CA HIS A 25 9.88 -7.08 12.01
C HIS A 25 10.87 -7.11 10.84
N THR A 26 10.41 -6.88 9.60
CA THR A 26 11.28 -6.88 8.41
C THR A 26 11.33 -5.51 7.73
N LEU A 27 10.30 -5.15 6.96
CA LEU A 27 10.33 -3.97 6.08
C LEU A 27 10.55 -2.66 6.86
N GLY A 28 9.91 -2.48 8.02
CA GLY A 28 10.13 -1.30 8.86
C GLY A 28 11.61 -1.10 9.21
N PRO A 29 12.25 -2.07 9.89
CA PRO A 29 13.69 -2.06 10.15
C PRO A 29 14.56 -1.91 8.89
N GLU A 30 14.26 -2.63 7.82
CA GLU A 30 15.00 -2.55 6.55
C GLU A 30 15.04 -1.12 6.01
N LEU A 31 13.91 -0.42 6.03
CA LEU A 31 13.83 0.97 5.57
C LEU A 31 14.70 1.91 6.42
N THR A 32 14.59 1.85 7.75
CA THR A 32 15.38 2.72 8.64
C THR A 32 16.87 2.36 8.68
N SER A 33 17.23 1.14 8.31
CA SER A 33 18.63 0.74 8.14
C SER A 33 19.19 1.19 6.79
N ALA A 34 18.37 1.25 5.74
CA ALA A 34 18.80 1.60 4.39
C ALA A 34 18.84 3.10 4.15
N LEU A 35 18.00 3.87 4.84
CA LEU A 35 17.82 5.31 4.63
C LEU A 35 18.17 6.08 5.90
N GLN A 36 18.93 7.17 5.75
CA GLN A 36 19.31 8.03 6.87
C GLN A 36 18.13 8.83 7.43
N GLN A 37 17.16 9.17 6.58
CA GLN A 37 15.98 9.95 6.94
C GLN A 37 14.77 9.47 6.15
N ILE A 38 13.64 9.33 6.84
CA ILE A 38 12.32 9.05 6.28
C ILE A 38 11.36 9.99 6.99
N ASP A 39 10.64 10.81 6.23
CA ASP A 39 9.65 11.74 6.80
C ASP A 39 8.23 11.24 6.52
N TYR A 40 8.06 10.59 5.36
CA TYR A 40 6.77 10.11 4.88
C TYR A 40 6.86 8.69 4.32
N PHE A 41 5.83 7.89 4.58
CA PHE A 41 5.64 6.54 4.05
C PHE A 41 4.31 6.46 3.30
N VAL A 42 4.33 5.92 2.09
CA VAL A 42 3.15 5.80 1.22
C VAL A 42 3.02 4.37 0.73
N ALA A 43 1.88 3.74 0.97
CA ALA A 43 1.61 2.39 0.47
C ALA A 43 0.14 2.16 0.17
N GLY A 44 -0.11 1.31 -0.82
CA GLY A 44 -1.45 0.84 -1.16
C GLY A 44 -2.03 -0.08 -0.09
N ILE A 45 -3.36 -0.08 0.02
CA ILE A 45 -4.09 -0.90 0.99
C ILE A 45 -4.81 -2.07 0.31
N GLY A 46 -4.38 -3.30 0.59
CA GLY A 46 -5.11 -4.54 0.29
C GLY A 46 -5.50 -5.27 1.58
N SER A 47 -4.76 -6.34 1.92
CA SER A 47 -4.89 -7.06 3.21
C SER A 47 -4.36 -6.29 4.43
N VAL A 48 -3.91 -5.05 4.24
CA VAL A 48 -3.31 -4.12 5.23
C VAL A 48 -2.02 -4.56 5.93
N GLY A 49 -1.46 -5.72 5.61
CA GLY A 49 -0.20 -6.20 6.21
C GLY A 49 0.95 -5.20 6.06
N THR A 50 1.30 -4.90 4.80
CA THR A 50 2.41 -3.99 4.46
C THR A 50 2.26 -2.65 5.16
N PHE A 51 1.10 -2.00 5.01
CA PHE A 51 0.88 -0.68 5.58
C PHE A 51 0.91 -0.70 7.10
N THR A 52 0.13 -1.59 7.73
CA THR A 52 -0.03 -1.62 9.19
C THR A 52 1.28 -1.96 9.87
N GLY A 53 1.97 -3.02 9.44
CA GLY A 53 3.21 -3.46 10.06
C GLY A 53 4.31 -2.41 9.93
N THR A 54 4.51 -1.90 8.72
CA THR A 54 5.53 -0.88 8.46
C THR A 54 5.21 0.43 9.19
N ALA A 55 3.96 0.89 9.16
CA ALA A 55 3.55 2.12 9.85
C ALA A 55 3.70 1.99 11.38
N ARG A 56 3.35 0.85 11.99
CA ARG A 56 3.56 0.62 13.43
C ARG A 56 5.02 0.79 13.82
N TYR A 57 5.94 0.31 12.99
CA TYR A 57 7.38 0.50 13.21
C TYR A 57 7.78 1.95 13.00
N LEU A 58 7.48 2.51 11.82
CA LEU A 58 7.93 3.85 11.42
C LEU A 58 7.34 4.98 12.28
N LYS A 59 6.17 4.80 12.90
CA LYS A 59 5.61 5.76 13.86
C LYS A 59 6.51 5.97 15.08
N GLN A 60 7.33 4.99 15.46
CA GLN A 60 8.34 5.13 16.53
C GLN A 60 9.48 6.08 16.12
N HIS A 61 9.63 6.30 14.82
CA HIS A 61 10.60 7.20 14.19
C HIS A 61 9.97 8.51 13.72
N HIS A 62 8.76 8.83 14.17
CA HIS A 62 8.01 10.06 13.83
C HIS A 62 7.67 10.22 12.34
N VAL A 63 7.59 9.12 11.59
CA VAL A 63 7.21 9.13 10.17
C VAL A 63 5.70 9.28 10.02
N GLN A 64 5.27 10.12 9.07
CA GLN A 64 3.87 10.21 8.66
C GLN A 64 3.54 9.18 7.58
N CYS A 65 2.40 8.50 7.69
CA CYS A 65 2.03 7.34 6.89
C CYS A 65 0.71 7.62 6.16
N TYR A 66 0.74 7.53 4.83
CA TYR A 66 -0.38 7.83 3.94
C TYR A 66 -0.80 6.58 3.16
N ALA A 67 -2.07 6.23 3.28
CA ALA A 67 -2.66 5.11 2.57
C ALA A 67 -3.03 5.52 1.14
N VAL A 68 -2.92 4.58 0.21
CA VAL A 68 -3.42 4.73 -1.15
C VAL A 68 -4.50 3.70 -1.41
N GLU A 69 -5.60 4.15 -2.01
CA GLU A 69 -6.71 3.29 -2.43
C GLU A 69 -7.17 3.63 -3.85
N PRO A 70 -7.74 2.68 -4.59
CA PRO A 70 -8.42 2.98 -5.84
C PRO A 70 -9.79 3.64 -5.58
N GLU A 71 -10.33 4.35 -6.57
CA GLU A 71 -11.77 4.66 -6.59
C GLU A 71 -12.58 3.36 -6.45
N GLY A 72 -13.67 3.40 -5.69
CA GLY A 72 -14.47 2.21 -5.35
C GLY A 72 -14.03 1.49 -4.07
N SER A 73 -12.89 1.86 -3.49
CA SER A 73 -12.53 1.54 -2.11
C SER A 73 -13.19 2.50 -1.12
N VAL A 74 -13.43 2.04 0.12
CA VAL A 74 -14.24 2.76 1.12
C VAL A 74 -13.43 3.47 2.21
N LEU A 75 -12.11 3.45 2.20
CA LEU A 75 -11.31 3.93 3.34
C LEU A 75 -11.48 5.44 3.54
N ASN A 76 -11.58 6.20 2.45
CA ASN A 76 -11.84 7.64 2.47
C ASN A 76 -13.35 7.98 2.54
N GLY A 77 -14.23 6.98 2.77
CA GLY A 77 -15.68 7.18 2.87
C GLY A 77 -16.42 7.33 1.54
N GLY A 78 -15.76 7.03 0.42
CA GLY A 78 -16.38 7.00 -0.91
C GLY A 78 -17.33 5.80 -1.12
N PRO A 79 -18.13 5.81 -2.20
CA PRO A 79 -19.03 4.70 -2.53
C PRO A 79 -18.23 3.48 -3.01
N ALA A 80 -18.60 2.30 -2.51
CA ALA A 80 -17.99 1.05 -2.94
C ALA A 80 -18.37 0.71 -4.39
N HIS A 81 -17.39 0.36 -5.22
CA HIS A 81 -17.61 -0.22 -6.54
C HIS A 81 -16.38 -1.02 -7.00
N ALA A 82 -16.56 -1.82 -8.06
CA ALA A 82 -15.47 -2.57 -8.66
C ALA A 82 -14.41 -1.63 -9.27
N HIS A 83 -13.16 -2.06 -9.23
CA HIS A 83 -12.00 -1.35 -9.77
C HIS A 83 -11.08 -2.34 -10.47
N ASP A 84 -10.32 -1.85 -11.44
CA ASP A 84 -9.40 -2.65 -12.25
C ASP A 84 -8.00 -2.71 -11.64
N THR A 85 -7.64 -1.80 -10.73
CA THR A 85 -6.35 -1.84 -10.04
C THR A 85 -6.26 -3.06 -9.11
N GLU A 86 -5.51 -4.06 -9.54
CA GLU A 86 -5.30 -5.28 -8.76
C GLU A 86 -4.48 -5.09 -7.47
N GLY A 87 -4.85 -5.86 -6.44
CA GLY A 87 -4.08 -6.03 -5.20
C GLY A 87 -4.33 -4.99 -4.10
N ILE A 88 -5.00 -3.89 -4.42
CA ILE A 88 -5.38 -2.83 -3.46
C ILE A 88 -6.87 -2.49 -3.60
N GLY A 89 -7.44 -1.87 -2.57
CA GLY A 89 -8.87 -1.60 -2.43
C GLY A 89 -9.48 -2.37 -1.26
N SER A 90 -10.49 -1.77 -0.65
CA SER A 90 -11.22 -2.40 0.45
C SER A 90 -12.69 -2.03 0.45
N GLU A 91 -13.54 -3.01 0.73
CA GLU A 91 -15.00 -2.83 0.88
C GLU A 91 -15.42 -2.48 2.31
N LYS A 92 -14.49 -2.59 3.26
CA LYS A 92 -14.70 -2.28 4.68
C LYS A 92 -13.40 -1.79 5.30
N TRP A 93 -13.49 -1.08 6.41
CA TRP A 93 -12.28 -0.73 7.17
C TRP A 93 -11.59 -2.00 7.70
N PRO A 94 -10.33 -2.28 7.35
CA PRO A 94 -9.66 -3.53 7.72
C PRO A 94 -9.35 -3.61 9.22
N ILE A 95 -9.44 -4.81 9.80
CA ILE A 95 -9.38 -4.99 11.26
C ILE A 95 -8.04 -4.58 11.88
N PHE A 96 -6.94 -4.73 11.14
CA PHE A 96 -5.60 -4.40 11.63
C PHE A 96 -5.21 -2.95 11.38
N LEU A 97 -5.96 -2.22 10.55
CA LEU A 97 -5.63 -0.84 10.20
C LEU A 97 -6.12 0.09 11.31
N GLU A 98 -5.31 0.31 12.33
CA GLU A 98 -5.65 1.30 13.37
C GLU A 98 -5.67 2.71 12.75
N ARG A 99 -6.78 3.45 12.90
CA ARG A 99 -6.94 4.80 12.30
C ARG A 99 -5.79 5.76 12.64
N ARG A 100 -5.23 5.65 13.84
CA ARG A 100 -4.09 6.47 14.31
C ARG A 100 -2.80 6.26 13.50
N LEU A 101 -2.71 5.17 12.72
CA LEU A 101 -1.56 4.89 11.86
C LEU A 101 -1.67 5.60 10.51
N VAL A 102 -2.83 6.15 10.15
CA VAL A 102 -3.11 6.75 8.84
C VAL A 102 -3.24 8.26 9.00
N ASP A 103 -2.25 9.01 8.53
CA ASP A 103 -2.27 10.49 8.55
C ASP A 103 -3.06 11.08 7.36
N GLY A 104 -3.24 10.30 6.29
CA GLY A 104 -4.07 10.67 5.16
C GLY A 104 -4.32 9.51 4.20
N ILE A 105 -5.29 9.68 3.32
CA ILE A 105 -5.69 8.69 2.32
C ILE A 105 -5.75 9.40 0.96
N PHE A 106 -5.10 8.81 -0.06
CA PHE A 106 -5.20 9.25 -1.43
C PHE A 106 -5.99 8.23 -2.25
N THR A 107 -7.07 8.69 -2.89
CA THR A 107 -7.91 7.89 -3.78
C THR A 107 -7.45 8.11 -5.23
N ILE A 108 -7.14 7.04 -5.96
CA ILE A 108 -6.58 7.08 -7.32
C ILE A 108 -7.50 6.36 -8.31
N LYS A 109 -7.68 6.92 -9.50
CA LYS A 109 -8.47 6.29 -10.57
C LYS A 109 -7.70 5.18 -11.25
N ASP A 110 -8.37 4.13 -11.70
CA ASP A 110 -7.72 3.05 -12.46
C ASP A 110 -6.99 3.56 -13.72
N GLN A 111 -7.61 4.49 -14.45
CA GLN A 111 -6.98 5.11 -15.63
C GLN A 111 -5.69 5.86 -15.27
N ASP A 112 -5.64 6.47 -14.09
CA ASP A 112 -4.44 7.13 -13.59
C ASP A 112 -3.41 6.10 -13.18
N ALA A 113 -3.81 5.02 -12.50
CA ALA A 113 -2.93 3.93 -12.12
C ALA A 113 -2.20 3.34 -13.34
N PHE A 114 -2.95 2.93 -14.36
CA PHE A 114 -2.38 2.31 -15.57
C PHE A 114 -1.51 3.27 -16.38
N ARG A 115 -1.91 4.54 -16.47
CA ARG A 115 -1.07 5.57 -17.10
C ARG A 115 0.26 5.72 -16.37
N ASN A 116 0.26 5.68 -15.04
CA ASN A 116 1.46 5.83 -14.23
C ASN A 116 2.36 4.59 -14.25
N VAL A 117 1.82 3.38 -14.40
CA VAL A 117 2.65 2.19 -14.70
C VAL A 117 3.49 2.41 -15.96
N LYS A 118 2.86 2.90 -17.03
CA LYS A 118 3.57 3.22 -18.27
C LYS A 118 4.60 4.33 -18.07
N SER A 119 4.27 5.38 -17.32
CA SER A 119 5.20 6.46 -17.00
C SER A 119 6.41 5.98 -16.21
N LEU A 120 6.23 5.09 -15.23
CA LEU A 120 7.31 4.49 -14.44
C LEU A 120 8.29 3.70 -15.32
N ALA A 121 7.76 2.91 -16.27
CA ALA A 121 8.59 2.18 -17.21
C ALA A 121 9.39 3.09 -18.14
N ILE A 122 8.76 4.14 -18.68
CA ILE A 122 9.38 5.04 -19.67
C ILE A 122 10.40 5.98 -19.03
N ASN A 123 10.06 6.57 -17.89
CA ASN A 123 10.85 7.64 -17.29
C ASN A 123 11.91 7.11 -16.30
N GLU A 124 11.60 6.02 -15.58
CA GLU A 124 12.44 5.50 -14.51
C GLU A 124 13.00 4.09 -14.81
N GLY A 125 12.59 3.46 -15.91
CA GLY A 125 12.98 2.09 -16.25
C GLY A 125 12.40 1.04 -15.29
N LEU A 126 11.36 1.38 -14.52
CA LEU A 126 10.76 0.51 -13.51
C LEU A 126 9.57 -0.26 -14.11
N LEU A 127 9.72 -1.58 -14.20
CA LEU A 127 8.71 -2.51 -14.70
C LEU A 127 7.86 -3.02 -13.54
N VAL A 128 6.75 -2.34 -13.24
CA VAL A 128 5.93 -2.57 -12.04
C VAL A 128 4.45 -2.84 -12.35
N GLY A 129 3.72 -3.38 -11.38
CA GLY A 129 2.28 -3.64 -11.47
C GLY A 129 1.36 -2.42 -11.23
N SER A 130 0.05 -2.64 -11.42
CA SER A 130 -1.01 -1.61 -11.34
C SER A 130 -1.06 -0.89 -10.00
N SER A 131 -0.92 -1.61 -8.88
CA SER A 131 -0.90 -1.04 -7.53
C SER A 131 0.25 -0.05 -7.31
N SER A 132 1.42 -0.29 -7.94
CA SER A 132 2.54 0.66 -7.96
C SER A 132 2.18 1.93 -8.75
N GLY A 133 1.44 1.75 -9.85
CA GLY A 133 0.83 2.82 -10.62
C GLY A 133 -0.15 3.68 -9.82
N SER A 134 -0.75 3.16 -8.75
CA SER A 134 -1.54 3.94 -7.79
C SER A 134 -0.68 4.55 -6.68
N ALA A 135 0.29 3.81 -6.16
CA ALA A 135 1.14 4.25 -5.05
C ALA A 135 1.99 5.49 -5.40
N LEU A 136 2.57 5.54 -6.60
CA LEU A 136 3.37 6.68 -7.04
C LEU A 136 2.55 7.99 -7.08
N PRO A 137 1.38 8.06 -7.74
CA PRO A 137 0.50 9.22 -7.68
C PRO A 137 0.15 9.67 -6.27
N GLY A 138 -0.09 8.73 -5.34
CA GLY A 138 -0.28 9.06 -3.92
C GLY A 138 0.91 9.82 -3.35
N ALA A 139 2.14 9.34 -3.61
CA ALA A 139 3.37 10.02 -3.19
C ALA A 139 3.57 11.38 -3.87
N LEU A 140 3.23 11.51 -5.15
CA LEU A 140 3.33 12.78 -5.89
C LEU A 140 2.30 13.81 -5.40
N ASN A 141 1.08 13.36 -5.06
CA ASN A 141 0.04 14.19 -4.46
C ASN A 141 0.44 14.68 -3.06
N LEU A 142 1.11 13.83 -2.28
CA LEU A 142 1.70 14.23 -1.01
C LEU A 142 2.81 15.26 -1.24
N LYS A 143 3.76 14.97 -2.14
CA LYS A 143 4.87 15.87 -2.50
C LYS A 143 4.38 17.25 -2.93
N ALA A 144 3.24 17.36 -3.61
CA ALA A 144 2.67 18.65 -4.00
C ALA A 144 2.24 19.54 -2.81
N GLN A 145 2.10 18.97 -1.62
CA GLN A 145 1.71 19.66 -0.38
C GLN A 145 2.91 19.97 0.53
N LEU A 146 4.12 19.53 0.16
CA LEU A 146 5.32 19.60 0.98
C LEU A 146 6.35 20.56 0.39
N SER A 147 7.10 21.23 1.26
CA SER A 147 8.27 22.03 0.87
C SER A 147 9.56 21.19 0.79
N GLU A 148 9.68 20.18 1.64
CA GLU A 148 10.84 19.29 1.76
C GLU A 148 10.44 17.95 2.40
N GLY A 149 11.37 16.99 2.40
CA GLY A 149 11.23 15.71 3.07
C GLY A 149 11.41 14.50 2.14
N THR A 150 11.70 13.35 2.76
CA THR A 150 11.92 12.08 2.08
C THR A 150 10.65 11.22 2.15
N ILE A 151 10.11 10.88 0.98
CA ILE A 151 8.94 10.01 0.83
C ILE A 151 9.42 8.62 0.39
N VAL A 152 9.08 7.60 1.18
CA VAL A 152 9.23 6.19 0.79
C VAL A 152 7.90 5.69 0.23
N VAL A 153 7.95 5.07 -0.94
CA VAL A 153 6.80 4.45 -1.61
C VAL A 153 7.05 2.97 -1.89
N VAL A 154 6.05 2.12 -1.66
CA VAL A 154 6.14 0.67 -1.93
C VAL A 154 5.57 0.35 -3.30
N PHE A 155 6.36 -0.31 -4.14
CA PHE A 155 5.94 -0.93 -5.40
C PHE A 155 5.84 -2.45 -5.21
N PRO A 156 4.63 -3.02 -5.07
CA PRO A 156 4.46 -4.38 -4.56
C PRO A 156 5.00 -5.48 -5.48
N ASP A 157 4.96 -5.27 -6.80
CA ASP A 157 5.36 -6.27 -7.77
C ASP A 157 5.72 -5.75 -9.17
N GLY A 158 6.16 -6.69 -10.02
CA GLY A 158 6.63 -6.48 -11.38
C GLY A 158 5.53 -6.60 -12.45
N SER A 159 5.80 -6.03 -13.62
CA SER A 159 4.84 -6.03 -14.74
C SER A 159 4.66 -7.38 -15.45
N ASP A 160 5.52 -8.37 -15.16
CA ASP A 160 5.50 -9.71 -15.77
C ASP A 160 4.16 -10.45 -15.58
N ARG A 161 3.38 -10.05 -14.58
CA ARG A 161 2.07 -10.62 -14.23
C ARG A 161 0.90 -10.00 -15.00
N TYR A 162 1.14 -8.91 -15.74
CA TYR A 162 0.11 -8.07 -16.35
C TYR A 162 0.23 -7.98 -17.89
N MET A 163 0.79 -9.01 -18.51
CA MET A 163 1.08 -9.06 -19.96
C MET A 163 -0.07 -9.61 -20.81
N SER A 164 -1.21 -9.95 -20.20
CA SER A 164 -2.38 -10.58 -20.83
C SER A 164 -3.40 -9.58 -21.36
#